data_AF-U5NBP3-F1
#
_entry.id   AF-U5NBP3-F1
#
_cell.length_a   1.000
_cell.length_b   1.000
_cell.length_c   1.000
_cell.angle_alpha   90.00
_cell.angle_beta   90.00
_cell.angle_gamma   90.00
#
_symmetry.space_group_name_H-M   'P 1'
#
loop_
_entity.id
_entity.type
_entity.pdbx_description
1 polymer ?
#
loop_
_entity_poly.entity_id
_entity_poly.type
_entity_poly.pdbx_seq_one_letter_code
_entity_poly.pdbx_strand_id
1 'polypeptide(L)'
;MSGGSQSNNRFVFNNQKASIQNKKKDSKKEQEYSLDNFWFNEWQFQSEGASQPIHLITKDGLIKEISSKIHSQKVRNLWDGIQIDNKNKWFGNRTIPYSSDKSIYPFKKIEKNSFLNIQEKIKNVILSLNYFQLLNLSKWFQDLPEKEKCEILDIFIDCQELKQQIIGSGSKKLIKDHLKINFEKFNKLALQNWEENFPKFSEVIGSSGVLYISKLKGFEQQVGSIIDKWIEEEMQRLKEGRKTKPPKMNGIYFLEKWLLREKFGDGCAKYRRESKDEQMVFGECLMENMDNFVEQSTKEWEKYLIPKVVDVVKAGTVIKNMPVFAPSKNYSKINLKKEKLFPNESINWSIFSSELQKKVHKSFKNNGYWKGVLDTSCSNITSEGLISLFVGLIAGDPIEKSGCYEFFNNLIFKAGEENKRLCLFEIPSINSYIQESQLLGIFNMSSWKKGNKFWGKCADFGL
;
A
#
# COMPACT_ATOMS: atom_id res chain seq x y z
N MET A 1 58.01 60.87 4.45
CA MET A 1 58.65 59.55 4.67
C MET A 1 57.57 58.61 5.19
N SER A 2 57.40 57.44 4.54
CA SER A 2 56.64 56.23 4.96
C SER A 2 55.18 56.43 5.43
N GLY A 3 54.13 55.85 4.84
CA GLY A 3 54.01 54.65 4.01
C GLY A 3 52.96 53.70 4.63
N GLY A 4 51.94 53.31 3.85
CA GLY A 4 51.04 52.15 4.05
C GLY A 4 50.06 52.24 5.23
N SER A 5 48.80 51.82 5.19
CA SER A 5 48.02 50.82 4.42
C SER A 5 47.23 50.05 5.48
N GLN A 6 45.93 49.90 5.24
CA GLN A 6 45.01 49.03 5.98
C GLN A 6 45.60 47.62 6.21
N SER A 7 45.34 47.04 7.38
CA SER A 7 45.44 45.58 7.58
C SER A 7 44.37 45.07 8.55
N ASN A 8 43.38 44.40 7.96
CA ASN A 8 42.84 43.10 8.38
C ASN A 8 43.19 42.60 9.78
N ASN A 9 42.17 42.37 10.62
CA ASN A 9 42.19 41.20 11.50
C ASN A 9 41.09 40.23 11.10
N ARG A 10 41.56 39.20 10.40
CA ARG A 10 40.86 37.99 9.98
C ARG A 10 40.24 37.30 11.19
N PHE A 11 38.99 36.87 11.02
CA PHE A 11 38.49 35.67 11.69
C PHE A 11 39.40 34.49 11.31
N VAL A 12 40.20 34.05 12.27
CA VAL A 12 40.94 32.79 12.19
C VAL A 12 40.05 31.72 12.81
N PHE A 13 39.48 30.86 11.96
CA PHE A 13 38.94 29.58 12.39
C PHE A 13 40.11 28.72 12.87
N ASN A 14 40.31 28.66 14.18
CA ASN A 14 41.25 27.72 14.76
C ASN A 14 40.58 26.35 14.90
N ASN A 15 41.05 25.43 14.07
CA ASN A 15 40.84 24.00 14.16
C ASN A 15 41.21 23.50 15.57
N GLN A 16 40.22 23.12 16.36
CA GLN A 16 40.41 22.12 17.41
C GLN A 16 39.53 20.91 17.09
N LYS A 17 40.21 19.89 16.55
CA LYS A 17 39.81 18.49 16.63
C LYS A 17 39.59 18.14 18.11
N ALA A 18 38.37 18.32 18.59
CA ALA A 18 37.93 17.72 19.84
C ALA A 18 37.42 16.31 19.50
N SER A 19 38.21 15.34 19.92
CA SER A 19 37.97 13.91 19.84
C SER A 19 36.57 13.54 20.33
N ILE A 20 35.72 13.09 19.40
CA ILE A 20 34.51 12.31 19.69
C ILE A 20 34.95 10.88 20.08
N GLN A 21 35.69 10.77 21.17
CA GLN A 21 36.06 9.51 21.81
C GLN A 21 36.08 9.78 23.30
N ASN A 22 34.88 9.71 23.90
CA ASN A 22 34.61 9.36 25.30
C ASN A 22 33.16 9.75 25.65
N LYS A 23 32.17 9.22 24.92
CA LYS A 23 30.89 8.93 25.56
C LYS A 23 31.04 7.58 26.26
N LYS A 24 31.28 7.67 27.57
CA LYS A 24 31.25 6.54 28.49
C LYS A 24 30.01 5.69 28.21
N LYS A 25 30.25 4.38 28.10
CA LYS A 25 29.29 3.29 28.22
C LYS A 25 28.50 3.44 29.53
N ASP A 26 27.45 4.24 29.53
CA ASP A 26 26.28 3.94 30.34
C ASP A 26 25.41 3.05 29.48
N SER A 27 25.50 1.74 29.71
CA SER A 27 24.62 0.74 29.13
C SER A 27 23.22 0.87 29.74
N LYS A 28 22.52 1.97 29.47
CA LYS A 28 21.06 1.89 29.33
C LYS A 28 20.86 1.17 28.01
N LYS A 29 20.35 -0.07 28.04
CA LYS A 29 19.71 -0.64 26.85
C LYS A 29 18.75 0.44 26.34
N GLU A 30 19.05 1.05 25.20
CA GLU A 30 18.08 1.90 24.52
C GLU A 30 16.84 1.03 24.35
N GLN A 31 15.76 1.43 25.02
CA GLN A 31 14.51 0.71 24.95
C GLN A 31 13.98 0.93 23.54
N GLU A 32 14.09 -0.08 22.67
CA GLU A 32 13.50 -0.01 21.33
C GLU A 32 11.97 0.13 21.45
N TYR A 33 11.44 1.27 21.02
CA TYR A 33 10.01 1.55 20.91
C TYR A 33 9.51 1.21 19.50
N SER A 34 8.23 0.82 19.33
CA SER A 34 7.67 0.64 17.97
C SER A 34 7.72 1.92 17.13
N LEU A 35 7.80 3.08 17.80
CA LEU A 35 7.98 4.38 17.16
C LEU A 35 9.42 4.68 16.74
N ASP A 36 10.44 3.97 17.24
CA ASP A 36 11.84 4.24 16.90
C ASP A 36 12.25 3.70 15.54
N ASN A 37 11.44 2.78 14.97
CA ASN A 37 11.62 2.35 13.60
C ASN A 37 11.58 3.57 12.68
N PHE A 38 12.55 3.67 11.77
CA PHE A 38 12.78 4.86 10.94
C PHE A 38 11.49 5.40 10.26
N TRP A 39 10.57 4.51 9.87
CA TRP A 39 9.27 4.82 9.25
C TRP A 39 8.20 5.40 10.19
N PHE A 40 8.35 5.20 11.50
CA PHE A 40 7.50 5.73 12.56
C PHE A 40 8.13 6.84 13.39
N ASN A 41 9.44 7.04 13.29
CA ASN A 41 10.18 7.96 14.16
C ASN A 41 9.68 9.41 14.02
N GLU A 42 9.31 9.82 12.81
CA GLU A 42 8.67 11.12 12.59
C GLU A 42 7.40 11.32 13.44
N TRP A 43 6.64 10.26 13.71
CA TRP A 43 5.42 10.32 14.53
C TRP A 43 5.70 10.55 16.01
N GLN A 44 6.83 10.08 16.54
CA GLN A 44 7.22 10.35 17.92
C GLN A 44 7.25 11.87 18.17
N PHE A 45 7.79 12.64 17.21
CA PHE A 45 7.88 14.09 17.31
C PHE A 45 6.58 14.82 16.98
N GLN A 46 5.78 14.28 16.06
CA GLN A 46 4.49 14.91 15.68
C GLN A 46 3.42 14.76 16.78
N SER A 47 3.50 13.70 17.58
CA SER A 47 2.54 13.37 18.64
C SER A 47 2.91 13.91 20.03
N GLU A 48 3.99 14.70 20.15
CA GLU A 48 4.32 15.44 21.37
C GLU A 48 3.10 16.29 21.82
N GLY A 49 2.63 16.08 23.06
CA GLY A 49 1.43 16.76 23.60
C GLY A 49 0.07 16.10 23.32
N ALA A 50 0.01 14.95 22.64
CA ALA A 50 -1.24 14.20 22.44
C ALA A 50 -1.66 13.39 23.69
N SER A 51 -2.92 13.49 24.12
CA SER A 51 -3.41 12.74 25.29
C SER A 51 -3.95 11.35 24.97
N GLN A 52 -4.32 11.12 23.71
CA GLN A 52 -4.94 9.88 23.24
C GLN A 52 -3.89 8.85 22.79
N PRO A 53 -4.20 7.54 22.85
CA PRO A 53 -3.34 6.50 22.31
C PRO A 53 -3.31 6.56 20.77
N ILE A 54 -2.20 6.08 20.20
CA ILE A 54 -2.05 5.90 18.75
C ILE A 54 -2.31 4.43 18.43
N HIS A 55 -3.19 4.18 17.46
CA HIS A 55 -3.38 2.84 16.90
C HIS A 55 -2.49 2.69 15.68
N LEU A 56 -1.75 1.61 15.65
CA LEU A 56 -0.77 1.32 14.63
C LEU A 56 -1.04 -0.03 13.97
N ILE A 57 -0.92 -0.06 12.65
CA ILE A 57 -0.87 -1.28 11.84
C ILE A 57 0.51 -1.34 11.20
N THR A 58 1.32 -2.32 11.62
CA THR A 58 2.66 -2.53 11.07
C THR A 58 2.61 -3.16 9.68
N LYS A 59 3.73 -3.09 8.96
CA LYS A 59 3.91 -3.78 7.67
C LYS A 59 3.67 -5.30 7.74
N ASP A 60 3.86 -5.89 8.92
CA ASP A 60 3.70 -7.33 9.19
C ASP A 60 2.28 -7.67 9.68
N GLY A 61 1.34 -6.73 9.59
CA GLY A 61 -0.06 -6.95 9.97
C GLY A 61 -0.34 -6.88 11.48
N LEU A 62 0.64 -6.53 12.31
CA LEU A 62 0.42 -6.40 13.75
C LEU A 62 -0.34 -5.11 14.06
N ILE A 63 -1.40 -5.21 14.86
CA ILE A 63 -2.13 -4.05 15.37
C ILE A 63 -1.70 -3.76 16.80
N LYS A 64 -1.16 -2.57 17.01
CA LYS A 64 -0.69 -2.09 18.32
C LYS A 64 -1.44 -0.83 18.72
N GLU A 65 -1.92 -0.79 19.96
CA GLU A 65 -2.29 0.42 20.67
C GLU A 65 -1.07 0.90 21.45
N ILE A 66 -0.56 2.07 21.09
CA ILE A 66 0.61 2.70 21.71
C ILE A 66 0.11 3.77 22.68
N SER A 67 0.50 3.64 23.94
CA SER A 67 0.11 4.58 24.99
C SER A 67 0.69 5.98 24.74
N SER A 68 -0.10 7.00 25.05
CA SER A 68 0.34 8.40 25.01
C SER A 68 1.57 8.66 25.89
N LYS A 69 1.79 7.87 26.94
CA LYS A 69 2.99 7.96 27.80
C LYS A 69 4.32 7.94 27.01
N ILE A 70 4.42 7.18 25.92
CA ILE A 70 5.67 7.08 25.14
C ILE A 70 5.88 8.29 24.24
N HIS A 71 4.81 8.83 23.68
CA HIS A 71 4.90 9.76 22.54
C HIS A 71 4.48 11.19 22.88
N SER A 72 3.85 11.41 24.04
CA SER A 72 3.43 12.73 24.48
C SER A 72 4.23 13.32 25.64
N GLN A 73 5.27 12.63 26.12
CA GLN A 73 5.90 12.95 27.41
C GLN A 73 7.43 13.08 27.41
N LYS A 74 8.05 13.66 26.37
CA LYS A 74 9.43 14.14 26.55
C LYS A 74 9.39 15.41 27.39
N VAL A 75 9.50 15.25 28.72
CA VAL A 75 9.87 16.35 29.61
C VAL A 75 11.28 16.79 29.24
N ARG A 76 11.39 17.90 28.53
CA ARG A 76 12.70 18.44 28.13
C ARG A 76 12.78 19.93 28.43
N ASN A 77 13.91 20.34 28.97
CA ASN A 77 14.22 21.76 29.08
C ASN A 77 14.82 22.20 27.75
N LEU A 78 14.19 23.17 27.14
CA LEU A 78 14.79 23.92 26.05
C LEU A 78 16.00 24.71 26.58
N TRP A 79 16.86 25.13 25.66
CA TRP A 79 18.09 25.85 25.99
C TRP A 79 17.83 27.20 26.67
N ASP A 80 16.62 27.75 26.51
CA ASP A 80 16.13 28.97 27.15
C ASP A 80 15.53 28.72 28.56
N GLY A 81 15.59 27.49 29.07
CA GLY A 81 15.08 27.12 30.40
C GLY A 81 13.59 26.76 30.42
N ILE A 82 12.90 26.76 29.27
CA ILE A 82 11.48 26.37 29.20
C ILE A 82 11.34 24.86 29.28
N GLN A 83 10.60 24.37 30.28
CA GLN A 83 10.25 22.96 30.44
C GLN A 83 9.07 22.59 29.54
N ILE A 84 9.30 21.78 28.49
CA ILE A 84 8.23 21.15 27.71
C ILE A 84 7.64 20.01 28.52
N ASP A 85 6.42 20.16 29.00
CA ASP A 85 5.63 19.10 29.65
C ASP A 85 4.23 19.00 29.02
N ASN A 86 3.39 18.11 29.56
CA ASN A 86 1.99 17.94 29.12
C ASN A 86 1.06 19.10 29.52
N LYS A 87 1.56 20.15 30.20
CA LYS A 87 0.84 21.36 30.58
C LYS A 87 1.26 22.57 29.74
N ASN A 88 2.30 22.43 28.93
CA ASN A 88 2.93 23.55 28.26
C ASN A 88 2.07 24.04 27.08
N LYS A 89 1.54 25.27 27.21
CA LYS A 89 0.58 25.84 26.24
C LYS A 89 1.22 26.31 24.94
N TRP A 90 2.55 26.44 24.87
CA TRP A 90 3.28 26.97 23.70
C TRP A 90 3.10 26.11 22.45
N PHE A 91 3.03 24.78 22.61
CA PHE A 91 2.84 23.86 21.48
C PHE A 91 1.38 23.44 21.26
N GLY A 92 0.45 23.95 22.09
CA GLY A 92 -0.98 23.62 22.07
C GLY A 92 -1.27 22.14 22.34
N ASN A 93 -2.53 21.81 22.68
CA ASN A 93 -2.97 20.42 22.67
C ASN A 93 -2.95 19.92 21.23
N ARG A 94 -1.99 19.05 20.89
CA ARG A 94 -1.98 18.38 19.59
C ARG A 94 -3.03 17.28 19.60
N THR A 95 -4.04 17.42 18.77
CA THR A 95 -5.05 16.38 18.57
C THR A 95 -4.54 15.38 17.56
N ILE A 96 -4.72 14.09 17.86
CA ILE A 96 -4.46 13.04 16.90
C ILE A 96 -5.33 13.30 15.64
N PRO A 97 -4.81 13.16 14.42
CA PRO A 97 -5.62 13.31 13.21
C PRO A 97 -6.91 12.47 13.30
N TYR A 98 -8.03 13.12 13.01
CA TYR A 98 -9.39 12.54 13.08
C TYR A 98 -9.89 12.14 14.48
N SER A 99 -9.21 12.53 15.55
CA SER A 99 -9.66 12.32 16.95
C SER A 99 -10.86 13.18 17.37
N SER A 100 -11.06 14.31 16.70
CA SER A 100 -12.20 15.21 16.92
C SER A 100 -13.03 15.31 15.65
N ASP A 101 -14.36 15.34 15.77
CA ASP A 101 -15.28 15.55 14.64
C ASP A 101 -15.05 16.87 13.88
N LYS A 102 -14.32 17.81 14.50
CA LYS A 102 -13.94 19.12 13.93
C LYS A 102 -12.56 19.14 13.26
N SER A 103 -12.08 18.03 12.69
CA SER A 103 -10.71 17.97 12.13
C SER A 103 -10.49 19.02 11.01
N ILE A 104 -9.55 19.94 11.26
CA ILE A 104 -9.07 21.04 10.40
C ILE A 104 -8.18 20.53 9.23
N TYR A 105 -8.09 19.22 9.01
CA TYR A 105 -7.35 18.69 7.88
C TYR A 105 -8.07 19.01 6.55
N PRO A 106 -7.37 19.48 5.51
CA PRO A 106 -7.96 19.78 4.20
C PRO A 106 -8.52 18.54 3.48
N PHE A 107 -8.22 17.34 3.97
CA PHE A 107 -9.02 16.14 3.70
C PHE A 107 -10.29 16.13 4.57
N LYS A 108 -11.01 17.26 4.59
CA LYS A 108 -12.43 17.29 4.94
C LYS A 108 -13.06 16.18 4.10
N LYS A 109 -13.71 15.25 4.81
CA LYS A 109 -14.75 14.34 4.32
C LYS A 109 -14.57 14.11 2.82
N ILE A 110 -13.83 13.07 2.43
CA ILE A 110 -14.08 12.46 1.12
C ILE A 110 -15.54 12.03 1.20
N GLU A 111 -16.43 12.99 0.96
CA GLU A 111 -17.85 12.78 0.83
C GLU A 111 -17.97 11.73 -0.25
N LYS A 112 -18.84 10.75 -0.01
CA LYS A 112 -19.20 9.72 -0.98
C LYS A 112 -19.49 10.41 -2.32
N ASN A 113 -18.48 10.56 -3.18
CA ASN A 113 -18.46 11.09 -4.54
C ASN A 113 -16.96 11.14 -4.94
N SER A 114 -16.40 10.04 -5.41
CA SER A 114 -16.22 9.72 -6.83
C SER A 114 -14.73 9.89 -7.20
N PHE A 115 -14.12 8.88 -7.81
CA PHE A 115 -12.76 8.91 -8.36
C PHE A 115 -12.45 10.22 -9.12
N LEU A 116 -13.46 10.82 -9.78
CA LEU A 116 -13.41 12.12 -10.46
C LEU A 116 -12.96 13.29 -9.56
N ASN A 117 -13.40 13.34 -8.30
CA ASN A 117 -13.04 14.43 -7.39
C ASN A 117 -11.59 14.31 -6.92
N ILE A 118 -11.09 13.09 -6.74
CA ILE A 118 -9.68 12.84 -6.39
C ILE A 118 -8.80 13.24 -7.57
N GLN A 119 -9.22 12.85 -8.77
CA GLN A 119 -8.57 13.18 -10.02
C GLN A 119 -8.43 14.70 -10.22
N GLU A 120 -9.52 15.45 -10.07
CA GLU A 120 -9.51 16.92 -10.22
C GLU A 120 -8.57 17.58 -9.21
N LYS A 121 -8.56 17.12 -7.96
CA LYS A 121 -7.64 17.62 -6.93
C LYS A 121 -6.18 17.35 -7.31
N ILE A 122 -5.86 16.15 -7.78
CA ILE A 122 -4.50 15.80 -8.22
C ILE A 122 -4.08 16.70 -9.38
N LYS A 123 -4.96 16.87 -10.38
CA LYS A 123 -4.71 17.75 -11.53
C LYS A 123 -4.44 19.19 -11.08
N ASN A 124 -5.28 19.75 -10.23
CA ASN A 124 -5.13 21.13 -9.76
C ASN A 124 -3.84 21.34 -8.95
N VAL A 125 -3.46 20.38 -8.10
CA VAL A 125 -2.19 20.43 -7.36
C VAL A 125 -1.02 20.42 -8.34
N ILE A 126 -1.01 19.53 -9.33
CA ILE A 126 0.08 19.45 -10.31
C ILE A 126 0.16 20.72 -11.17
N LEU A 127 -0.97 21.27 -11.61
CA LEU A 127 -1.01 22.49 -12.42
C LEU A 127 -0.56 23.73 -11.64
N SER A 128 -0.67 23.72 -10.31
CA SER A 128 -0.13 24.79 -9.46
C SER A 128 1.40 24.82 -9.40
N LEU A 129 2.07 23.74 -9.83
CA LEU A 129 3.53 23.63 -9.84
C LEU A 129 4.10 24.20 -11.14
N ASN A 130 5.17 25.00 -11.03
CA ASN A 130 5.79 25.63 -12.19
C ASN A 130 6.56 24.60 -13.05
N TYR A 131 6.26 24.55 -14.35
CA TYR A 131 6.89 23.62 -15.30
C TYR A 131 8.43 23.69 -15.30
N PHE A 132 9.01 24.89 -15.33
CA PHE A 132 10.47 25.06 -15.38
C PHE A 132 11.15 24.64 -14.08
N GLN A 133 10.50 24.87 -12.93
CA GLN A 133 10.98 24.37 -11.64
C GLN A 133 10.99 22.84 -11.62
N LEU A 134 9.93 22.19 -12.10
CA LEU A 134 9.87 20.73 -12.19
C LEU A 134 10.92 20.17 -13.16
N LEU A 135 11.13 20.82 -14.30
CA LEU A 135 12.17 20.43 -15.26
C LEU A 135 13.57 20.53 -14.64
N ASN A 136 13.85 21.61 -13.93
CA ASN A 136 15.12 21.79 -13.22
C ASN A 136 15.28 20.77 -12.10
N LEU A 137 14.21 20.44 -11.38
CA LEU A 137 14.20 19.40 -10.36
C LEU A 137 14.48 18.00 -10.96
N SER A 138 13.90 17.68 -12.12
CA SER A 138 14.18 16.44 -12.85
C SER A 138 15.67 16.35 -13.20
N LYS A 139 16.22 17.40 -13.81
CA LYS A 139 17.64 17.45 -14.19
C LYS A 139 18.55 17.33 -12.97
N TRP A 140 18.30 18.14 -11.94
CA TRP A 140 19.02 18.08 -10.67
C TRP A 140 19.02 16.67 -10.10
N PHE A 141 17.86 16.02 -9.98
CA PHE A 141 17.78 14.67 -9.43
C PHE A 141 18.50 13.64 -10.32
N GLN A 142 18.44 13.76 -11.65
CA GLN A 142 19.18 12.86 -12.54
C GLN A 142 20.70 13.01 -12.39
N ASP A 143 21.18 14.23 -12.27
CA ASP A 143 22.61 14.58 -12.22
C ASP A 143 23.25 14.36 -10.83
N LEU A 144 22.44 14.12 -9.79
CA LEU A 144 22.95 13.82 -8.44
C LEU A 144 23.95 12.64 -8.44
N PRO A 145 25.09 12.78 -7.73
CA PRO A 145 25.98 11.67 -7.44
C PRO A 145 25.24 10.52 -6.77
N GLU A 146 25.68 9.28 -7.04
CA GLU A 146 25.04 8.06 -6.52
C GLU A 146 24.86 8.09 -4.99
N LYS A 147 25.84 8.62 -4.25
CA LYS A 147 25.79 8.73 -2.79
C LYS A 147 24.69 9.67 -2.32
N GLU A 148 24.63 10.88 -2.87
CA GLU A 148 23.61 11.89 -2.51
C GLU A 148 22.21 11.42 -2.91
N LYS A 149 22.08 10.76 -4.07
CA LYS A 149 20.83 10.12 -4.50
C LYS A 149 20.40 9.04 -3.52
N CYS A 150 21.31 8.21 -3.02
CA CYS A 150 21.01 7.25 -1.96
C CYS A 150 20.56 7.95 -0.68
N GLU A 151 21.25 8.99 -0.22
CA GLU A 151 20.89 9.71 1.02
C GLU A 151 19.47 10.29 0.96
N ILE A 152 19.04 10.79 -0.20
CA ILE A 152 17.66 11.25 -0.41
C ILE A 152 16.67 10.08 -0.45
N LEU A 153 17.03 8.97 -1.10
CA LEU A 153 16.16 7.80 -1.22
C LEU A 153 16.00 7.06 0.10
N ASP A 154 17.03 7.05 0.95
CA ASP A 154 17.03 6.47 2.30
C ASP A 154 15.92 7.05 3.19
N ILE A 155 15.43 8.26 2.90
CA ILE A 155 14.25 8.86 3.56
C ILE A 155 12.98 8.02 3.31
N PHE A 156 12.87 7.38 2.14
CA PHE A 156 11.67 6.66 1.67
C PHE A 156 11.84 5.14 1.61
N ILE A 157 13.06 4.66 1.39
CA ILE A 157 13.42 3.26 1.30
C ILE A 157 14.94 3.10 1.48
N ASP A 158 15.38 2.10 2.23
CA ASP A 158 16.81 1.78 2.30
C ASP A 158 17.39 1.64 0.90
N CYS A 159 18.46 2.37 0.61
CA CYS A 159 18.99 2.49 -0.74
C CYS A 159 19.52 1.14 -1.25
N GLN A 160 20.03 0.27 -0.38
CA GLN A 160 20.47 -1.06 -0.77
C GLN A 160 19.28 -1.97 -1.08
N GLU A 161 18.23 -1.91 -0.27
CA GLU A 161 16.96 -2.59 -0.55
C GLU A 161 16.38 -2.12 -1.89
N LEU A 162 16.32 -0.80 -2.13
CA LEU A 162 15.88 -0.24 -3.40
C LEU A 162 16.73 -0.74 -4.57
N LYS A 163 18.07 -0.72 -4.45
CA LYS A 163 18.99 -1.24 -5.48
C LYS A 163 18.71 -2.71 -5.79
N GLN A 164 18.56 -3.54 -4.76
CA GLN A 164 18.19 -4.95 -4.94
C GLN A 164 16.85 -5.07 -5.66
N GLN A 165 15.89 -4.23 -5.32
CA GLN A 165 14.56 -4.28 -5.89
C GLN A 165 14.47 -3.73 -7.31
N ILE A 166 15.26 -2.75 -7.74
CA ILE A 166 15.20 -2.16 -9.09
C ILE A 166 16.27 -2.68 -10.06
N ILE A 167 17.41 -3.15 -9.55
CA ILE A 167 18.57 -3.60 -10.34
C ILE A 167 18.79 -5.12 -10.23
N GLY A 168 18.53 -5.70 -9.05
CA GLY A 168 18.83 -7.11 -8.72
C GLY A 168 20.12 -7.28 -7.92
N SER A 169 20.20 -8.36 -7.13
CA SER A 169 21.28 -8.65 -6.18
C SER A 169 22.66 -8.78 -6.85
N GLY A 170 23.70 -8.20 -6.23
CA GLY A 170 25.11 -8.39 -6.62
C GLY A 170 25.63 -7.51 -7.76
N SER A 171 24.87 -6.52 -8.22
CA SER A 171 25.26 -5.67 -9.35
C SER A 171 25.94 -4.36 -8.90
N LYS A 172 27.05 -3.97 -9.56
CA LYS A 172 27.73 -2.67 -9.36
C LYS A 172 27.06 -1.51 -10.10
N LYS A 173 25.83 -1.69 -10.60
CA LYS A 173 25.17 -0.70 -11.46
C LYS A 173 24.63 0.46 -10.62
N LEU A 174 24.54 1.62 -11.25
CA LEU A 174 24.18 2.88 -10.59
C LEU A 174 22.67 3.10 -10.67
N ILE A 175 22.08 3.71 -9.64
CA ILE A 175 20.63 4.00 -9.60
C ILE A 175 20.20 4.85 -10.79
N LYS A 176 21.04 5.81 -11.22
CA LYS A 176 20.73 6.71 -12.34
C LYS A 176 20.39 5.98 -13.66
N ASP A 177 20.90 4.76 -13.85
CA ASP A 177 20.67 3.99 -15.07
C ASP A 177 19.38 3.16 -14.99
N HIS A 178 18.84 3.00 -13.78
CA HIS A 178 17.74 2.08 -13.45
C HIS A 178 16.50 2.77 -12.86
N LEU A 179 16.62 4.02 -12.41
CA LEU A 179 15.55 4.87 -11.90
C LEU A 179 15.65 6.26 -12.52
N LYS A 180 14.61 6.67 -13.25
CA LYS A 180 14.48 8.06 -13.75
C LYS A 180 13.14 8.65 -13.32
N ILE A 181 13.16 9.92 -12.95
CA ILE A 181 11.99 10.70 -12.56
C ILE A 181 12.00 11.98 -13.40
N ASN A 182 10.92 12.18 -14.16
CA ASN A 182 10.68 13.30 -15.05
C ASN A 182 9.47 14.10 -14.52
N PHE A 183 9.70 14.89 -13.47
CA PHE A 183 8.66 15.63 -12.76
C PHE A 183 7.87 16.58 -13.68
N GLU A 184 8.49 17.15 -14.72
CA GLU A 184 7.83 18.06 -15.65
C GLU A 184 6.73 17.38 -16.47
N LYS A 185 6.78 16.05 -16.63
CA LYS A 185 5.73 15.30 -17.33
C LYS A 185 4.44 15.25 -16.55
N PHE A 186 4.46 15.37 -15.22
CA PHE A 186 3.22 15.53 -14.45
C PHE A 186 2.42 16.73 -14.95
N ASN A 187 3.08 17.87 -15.17
CA ASN A 187 2.42 19.08 -15.66
C ASN A 187 1.87 18.88 -17.10
N LYS A 188 2.65 18.26 -18.00
CA LYS A 188 2.17 17.90 -19.36
C LYS A 188 0.94 17.01 -19.34
N LEU A 189 0.93 15.98 -18.48
CA LEU A 189 -0.20 15.09 -18.32
C LEU A 189 -1.39 15.85 -17.74
N ALA A 190 -1.20 16.63 -16.68
CA ALA A 190 -2.29 17.37 -16.03
C ALA A 190 -2.97 18.40 -16.95
N LEU A 191 -2.27 18.92 -17.98
CA LEU A 191 -2.86 19.80 -19.00
C LEU A 191 -3.85 19.07 -19.93
N GLN A 192 -3.76 17.75 -20.06
CA GLN A 192 -4.68 16.97 -20.89
C GLN A 192 -6.11 16.98 -20.31
N ASN A 193 -7.09 16.80 -21.19
CA ASN A 193 -8.47 16.59 -20.78
C ASN A 193 -8.70 15.14 -20.34
N TRP A 194 -8.48 14.86 -19.06
CA TRP A 194 -8.61 13.51 -18.50
C TRP A 194 -10.04 12.99 -18.46
N GLU A 195 -11.06 13.85 -18.69
CA GLU A 195 -12.44 13.38 -18.84
C GLU A 195 -12.63 12.61 -20.15
N GLU A 196 -11.88 12.95 -21.18
CA GLU A 196 -11.95 12.33 -22.51
C GLU A 196 -10.84 11.31 -22.70
N ASN A 197 -9.62 11.62 -22.26
CA ASN A 197 -8.44 10.77 -22.42
C ASN A 197 -7.65 10.75 -21.11
N PHE A 198 -7.90 9.74 -20.28
CA PHE A 198 -7.12 9.55 -19.06
C PHE A 198 -5.66 9.20 -19.43
N PRO A 199 -4.64 9.72 -18.71
CA PRO A 199 -3.24 9.39 -18.99
C PRO A 199 -3.02 7.88 -18.97
N LYS A 200 -2.37 7.37 -20.02
CA LYS A 200 -2.06 5.94 -20.08
C LYS A 200 -1.06 5.60 -18.99
N PHE A 201 -1.14 4.37 -18.47
CA PHE A 201 -0.20 3.86 -17.49
C PHE A 201 1.23 3.99 -17.98
N SER A 202 1.49 3.74 -19.26
CA SER A 202 2.81 3.89 -19.89
C SER A 202 3.32 5.34 -19.97
N GLU A 203 2.44 6.34 -19.88
CA GLU A 203 2.83 7.75 -19.80
C GLU A 203 3.20 8.17 -18.36
N VAL A 204 2.67 7.45 -17.36
CA VAL A 204 3.01 7.65 -15.94
C VAL A 204 4.21 6.80 -15.55
N ILE A 205 4.13 5.48 -15.71
CA ILE A 205 5.17 4.50 -15.44
C ILE A 205 5.63 3.93 -16.78
N GLY A 206 6.79 4.40 -17.24
CA GLY A 206 7.21 4.29 -18.63
C GLY A 206 8.69 4.57 -18.80
N SER A 207 9.37 3.92 -19.74
CA SER A 207 10.70 4.38 -20.19
C SER A 207 10.71 5.85 -20.63
N SER A 208 9.59 6.31 -21.19
CA SER A 208 9.32 7.70 -21.56
C SER A 208 8.25 8.34 -20.68
N GLY A 209 7.90 7.74 -19.56
CA GLY A 209 6.89 8.25 -18.63
C GLY A 209 7.45 9.21 -17.58
N VAL A 210 6.63 9.50 -16.58
CA VAL A 210 7.02 10.27 -15.39
C VAL A 210 8.04 9.53 -14.56
N LEU A 211 7.80 8.25 -14.29
CA LEU A 211 8.66 7.36 -13.52
C LEU A 211 9.12 6.21 -14.40
N TYR A 212 10.42 5.97 -14.46
CA TYR A 212 11.00 4.79 -15.09
C TYR A 212 11.72 3.97 -14.03
N ILE A 213 11.37 2.68 -13.97
CA ILE A 213 12.07 1.67 -13.16
C ILE A 213 12.45 0.54 -14.10
N SER A 214 13.75 0.26 -14.26
CA SER A 214 14.23 -0.71 -15.25
C SER A 214 13.65 -2.11 -15.09
N LYS A 215 13.34 -2.53 -13.86
CA LYS A 215 12.73 -3.84 -13.58
C LYS A 215 11.32 -3.97 -14.14
N LEU A 216 10.62 -2.85 -14.34
CA LEU A 216 9.28 -2.81 -14.92
C LEU A 216 9.31 -2.69 -16.45
N LYS A 217 10.49 -2.73 -17.08
CA LYS A 217 10.60 -2.70 -18.54
C LYS A 217 9.82 -3.86 -19.16
N GLY A 218 8.86 -3.55 -20.02
CA GLY A 218 7.94 -4.51 -20.64
C GLY A 218 6.66 -4.77 -19.83
N PHE A 219 6.75 -4.71 -18.49
CA PHE A 219 5.58 -4.76 -17.60
C PHE A 219 4.61 -3.60 -17.86
N GLU A 220 5.15 -2.42 -18.16
CA GLU A 220 4.39 -1.21 -18.51
C GLU A 220 3.44 -1.43 -19.68
N GLN A 221 3.83 -2.24 -20.68
CA GLN A 221 2.99 -2.52 -21.84
C GLN A 221 1.98 -3.64 -21.54
N GLN A 222 2.41 -4.70 -20.85
CA GLN A 222 1.55 -5.83 -20.52
C GLN A 222 0.47 -5.46 -19.52
N VAL A 223 0.86 -4.93 -18.35
CA VAL A 223 -0.07 -4.53 -17.29
C VAL A 223 -0.71 -3.18 -17.59
N GLY A 224 0.01 -2.26 -18.21
CA GLY A 224 -0.55 -0.95 -18.55
C GLY A 224 -1.74 -1.04 -19.50
N SER A 225 -1.69 -1.93 -20.50
CA SER A 225 -2.80 -2.07 -21.47
C SER A 225 -4.13 -2.46 -20.81
N ILE A 226 -4.11 -3.42 -19.88
CA ILE A 226 -5.32 -3.81 -19.14
C ILE A 226 -5.73 -2.77 -18.09
N ILE A 227 -4.78 -2.09 -17.44
CA ILE A 227 -5.06 -1.00 -16.50
C ILE A 227 -5.76 0.15 -17.23
N ASP A 228 -5.27 0.55 -18.39
CA ASP A 228 -5.84 1.62 -19.21
C ASP A 228 -7.30 1.30 -19.55
N LYS A 229 -7.56 0.07 -20.06
CA LYS A 229 -8.92 -0.41 -20.33
C LYS A 229 -9.82 -0.36 -19.09
N TRP A 230 -9.32 -0.81 -17.94
CA TRP A 230 -10.09 -0.80 -16.69
C TRP A 230 -10.40 0.60 -16.19
N ILE A 231 -9.50 1.57 -16.37
CA ILE A 231 -9.74 2.97 -16.04
C ILE A 231 -10.86 3.51 -16.94
N GLU A 232 -10.79 3.28 -18.25
CA GLU A 232 -11.83 3.72 -19.20
C GLU A 232 -13.21 3.15 -18.84
N GLU A 233 -13.29 1.84 -18.59
CA GLU A 233 -14.52 1.16 -18.16
C GLU A 233 -15.10 1.77 -16.86
N GLU A 234 -14.24 2.03 -15.87
CA GLU A 234 -14.66 2.59 -14.58
C GLU A 234 -15.09 4.05 -14.72
N MET A 235 -14.39 4.84 -15.54
CA MET A 235 -14.76 6.23 -15.84
C MET A 235 -16.12 6.31 -16.53
N GLN A 236 -16.38 5.44 -17.51
CA GLN A 236 -17.68 5.35 -18.16
C GLN A 236 -18.79 4.98 -17.15
N ARG A 237 -18.54 3.98 -16.29
CA ARG A 237 -19.48 3.56 -15.25
C ARG A 237 -19.84 4.68 -14.27
N LEU A 238 -18.85 5.51 -13.91
CA LEU A 238 -19.06 6.67 -13.04
C LEU A 238 -19.90 7.74 -13.72
N LYS A 239 -19.65 8.03 -15.00
CA LYS A 239 -20.44 8.99 -15.80
C LYS A 239 -21.90 8.54 -15.94
N GLU A 240 -22.15 7.25 -16.11
CA GLU A 240 -23.49 6.66 -16.22
C GLU A 240 -24.23 6.52 -14.86
N GLY A 241 -23.64 7.04 -13.77
CA GLY A 241 -24.30 7.17 -12.48
C GLY A 241 -24.34 5.88 -11.65
N ARG A 242 -23.38 4.96 -11.84
CA ARG A 242 -23.24 3.70 -11.06
C ARG A 242 -24.48 2.78 -11.06
N LYS A 243 -25.47 3.02 -11.93
CA LYS A 243 -26.69 2.19 -12.08
C LYS A 243 -26.41 0.87 -12.80
N THR A 244 -25.29 0.79 -13.50
CA THR A 244 -24.80 -0.41 -14.17
C THR A 244 -24.18 -1.39 -13.17
N LYS A 245 -24.33 -2.69 -13.43
CA LYS A 245 -23.73 -3.77 -12.60
C LYS A 245 -22.23 -3.48 -12.38
N PRO A 246 -21.65 -3.91 -11.25
CA PRO A 246 -20.20 -3.81 -11.05
C PRO A 246 -19.51 -4.39 -12.29
N PRO A 247 -18.44 -3.76 -12.77
CA PRO A 247 -17.79 -4.16 -14.00
C PRO A 247 -17.37 -5.64 -13.88
N LYS A 248 -17.21 -6.30 -15.05
CA LYS A 248 -16.41 -7.52 -15.12
C LYS A 248 -15.07 -7.29 -14.40
N MET A 249 -14.39 -8.34 -13.95
CA MET A 249 -13.16 -8.27 -13.15
C MET A 249 -12.26 -7.13 -13.62
N ASN A 250 -12.27 -6.07 -12.80
CA ASN A 250 -11.65 -4.79 -13.09
C ASN A 250 -10.78 -4.44 -11.89
N GLY A 251 -9.47 -4.40 -12.12
CA GLY A 251 -8.48 -4.14 -11.08
C GLY A 251 -8.63 -2.76 -10.47
N ILE A 252 -9.11 -1.76 -11.22
CA ILE A 252 -9.35 -0.40 -10.72
C ILE A 252 -10.54 -0.39 -9.74
N TYR A 253 -11.63 -1.08 -10.06
CA TYR A 253 -12.74 -1.25 -9.14
C TYR A 253 -12.30 -1.97 -7.85
N PHE A 254 -11.47 -3.01 -7.98
CA PHE A 254 -10.88 -3.69 -6.82
C PHE A 254 -10.00 -2.73 -5.99
N LEU A 255 -9.12 -1.96 -6.63
CA LEU A 255 -8.27 -0.96 -5.96
C LEU A 255 -9.10 0.14 -5.29
N GLU A 256 -10.20 0.59 -5.90
CA GLU A 256 -11.13 1.53 -5.28
C GLU A 256 -11.66 0.96 -3.96
N LYS A 257 -12.18 -0.28 -3.97
CA LYS A 257 -12.66 -0.96 -2.75
C LYS A 257 -11.56 -1.16 -1.71
N TRP A 258 -10.36 -1.50 -2.17
CA TRP A 258 -9.20 -1.66 -1.30
C TRP A 258 -8.83 -0.32 -0.61
N LEU A 259 -8.63 0.75 -1.39
CA LEU A 259 -8.23 2.07 -0.89
C LEU A 259 -9.32 2.71 -0.01
N LEU A 260 -10.59 2.56 -0.39
CA LEU A 260 -11.73 3.05 0.39
C LEU A 260 -12.03 2.19 1.63
N ARG A 261 -11.40 1.01 1.73
CA ARG A 261 -11.60 0.04 2.85
C ARG A 261 -13.06 -0.40 2.95
N GLU A 262 -13.67 -0.55 1.79
CA GLU A 262 -15.02 -1.05 1.62
C GLU A 262 -14.99 -2.55 1.31
N LYS A 263 -16.14 -3.21 1.51
CA LYS A 263 -16.32 -4.60 1.09
C LYS A 263 -16.21 -4.70 -0.43
N PHE A 264 -15.54 -5.74 -0.90
CA PHE A 264 -15.52 -6.13 -2.30
C PHE A 264 -16.54 -7.26 -2.55
N GLY A 265 -16.58 -8.25 -1.67
CA GLY A 265 -17.56 -9.32 -1.68
C GLY A 265 -18.85 -8.96 -0.95
N ASP A 266 -19.61 -9.98 -0.58
CA ASP A 266 -20.84 -9.82 0.20
C ASP A 266 -20.57 -9.56 1.70
N GLY A 267 -19.36 -9.90 2.18
CA GLY A 267 -18.95 -9.76 3.57
C GLY A 267 -19.36 -10.91 4.49
N CYS A 268 -18.61 -11.03 5.58
CA CYS A 268 -18.72 -12.10 6.58
C CYS A 268 -20.09 -12.20 7.24
N ALA A 269 -20.80 -11.07 7.41
CA ALA A 269 -22.15 -11.06 7.96
C ALA A 269 -23.15 -11.88 7.11
N LYS A 270 -22.96 -11.89 5.78
CA LYS A 270 -23.77 -12.72 4.88
C LYS A 270 -23.20 -14.14 4.82
N TYR A 271 -21.89 -14.30 4.63
CA TYR A 271 -21.26 -15.63 4.49
C TYR A 271 -21.55 -16.57 5.66
N ARG A 272 -21.62 -16.06 6.90
CA ARG A 272 -22.01 -16.85 8.08
C ARG A 272 -23.43 -17.44 8.03
N ARG A 273 -24.31 -16.91 7.19
CA ARG A 273 -25.72 -17.31 7.07
C ARG A 273 -26.01 -18.10 5.79
N GLU A 274 -25.04 -18.23 4.91
CA GLU A 274 -25.16 -18.96 3.65
C GLU A 274 -25.02 -20.48 3.87
N SER A 275 -25.07 -21.27 2.79
CA SER A 275 -24.92 -22.73 2.86
C SER A 275 -23.58 -23.17 3.46
N LYS A 276 -23.51 -24.41 3.96
CA LYS A 276 -22.26 -24.98 4.50
C LYS A 276 -21.12 -24.94 3.48
N ASP A 277 -21.41 -25.19 2.20
CA ASP A 277 -20.41 -25.10 1.13
C ASP A 277 -19.82 -23.68 1.02
N GLU A 278 -20.66 -22.64 1.03
CA GLU A 278 -20.19 -21.26 0.96
C GLU A 278 -19.48 -20.82 2.25
N GLN A 279 -19.93 -21.29 3.41
CA GLN A 279 -19.24 -21.12 4.69
C GLN A 279 -17.83 -21.73 4.67
N MET A 280 -17.66 -22.92 4.06
CA MET A 280 -16.34 -23.54 3.87
C MET A 280 -15.43 -22.72 2.96
N VAL A 281 -15.98 -22.14 1.89
CA VAL A 281 -15.21 -21.27 0.99
C VAL A 281 -14.72 -20.03 1.73
N PHE A 282 -15.54 -19.41 2.59
CA PHE A 282 -15.21 -18.21 3.36
C PHE A 282 -14.95 -18.50 4.84
N GLY A 283 -14.22 -19.57 5.14
CA GLY A 283 -13.95 -20.04 6.50
C GLY A 283 -13.28 -19.02 7.42
N GLU A 284 -12.55 -18.05 6.88
CA GLU A 284 -11.95 -16.93 7.65
C GLU A 284 -13.02 -16.09 8.36
N CYS A 285 -14.23 -16.02 7.79
CA CYS A 285 -15.34 -15.30 8.41
C CYS A 285 -15.92 -16.02 9.63
N LEU A 286 -15.69 -17.33 9.78
CA LEU A 286 -16.23 -18.13 10.87
C LEU A 286 -15.32 -18.14 12.11
N MET A 287 -14.11 -17.58 12.00
CA MET A 287 -13.18 -17.54 13.11
C MET A 287 -13.62 -16.47 14.11
N GLU A 288 -14.02 -16.91 15.28
CA GLU A 288 -14.47 -16.03 16.37
C GLU A 288 -13.29 -15.47 17.18
N ASN A 289 -12.19 -16.24 17.25
CA ASN A 289 -11.05 -15.96 18.10
C ASN A 289 -9.73 -16.16 17.36
N MET A 290 -8.94 -15.09 17.22
CA MET A 290 -7.54 -15.17 16.76
C MET A 290 -6.58 -15.37 17.96
N ASP A 291 -7.01 -16.18 18.93
CA ASP A 291 -6.40 -16.31 20.26
C ASP A 291 -4.93 -16.74 20.23
N ASN A 292 -4.45 -17.31 19.13
CA ASN A 292 -3.07 -17.77 18.99
C ASN A 292 -2.10 -16.73 18.40
N PHE A 293 -2.55 -15.49 18.13
CA PHE A 293 -1.71 -14.49 17.46
C PHE A 293 -0.82 -13.67 18.41
N VAL A 294 -1.00 -13.77 19.74
CA VAL A 294 -0.22 -12.96 20.70
C VAL A 294 0.19 -13.76 21.93
N GLU A 295 1.16 -14.66 21.78
CA GLU A 295 2.13 -14.93 22.86
C GLU A 295 3.33 -13.98 22.71
N GLN A 296 3.10 -12.66 22.76
CA GLN A 296 4.20 -11.69 22.73
C GLN A 296 3.97 -10.53 23.67
N SER A 297 5.05 -10.19 24.39
CA SER A 297 5.11 -9.30 25.54
C SER A 297 4.23 -8.05 25.39
N THR A 298 3.20 -7.95 26.21
CA THR A 298 2.58 -6.66 26.55
C THR A 298 3.61 -5.86 27.33
N LYS A 299 4.48 -5.12 26.63
CA LYS A 299 5.18 -4.00 27.26
C LYS A 299 4.09 -3.11 27.87
N GLU A 300 4.31 -2.53 29.05
CA GLU A 300 3.28 -1.76 29.80
C GLU A 300 2.56 -0.71 28.95
N TRP A 301 3.22 -0.22 27.90
CA TRP A 301 2.80 0.87 27.04
C TRP A 301 2.44 0.49 25.60
N GLU A 302 2.50 -0.80 25.24
CA GLU A 302 2.07 -1.33 23.94
C GLU A 302 1.11 -2.51 24.14
N LYS A 303 -0.11 -2.39 23.61
CA LYS A 303 -1.12 -3.45 23.68
C LYS A 303 -1.47 -3.92 22.27
N TYR A 304 -1.46 -5.22 22.05
CA TYR A 304 -1.95 -5.78 20.79
C TYR A 304 -3.48 -5.80 20.73
N LEU A 305 -4.04 -5.44 19.58
CA LEU A 305 -5.48 -5.48 19.34
C LEU A 305 -5.82 -6.61 18.36
N ILE A 306 -6.92 -7.29 18.64
CA ILE A 306 -7.46 -8.34 17.76
C ILE A 306 -8.56 -7.74 16.88
N PRO A 307 -8.41 -7.73 15.56
CA PRO A 307 -9.43 -7.19 14.66
C PRO A 307 -10.51 -8.25 14.39
N LYS A 308 -11.63 -7.82 13.81
CA LYS A 308 -12.69 -8.69 13.30
C LYS A 308 -12.64 -8.76 11.78
N VAL A 309 -12.80 -9.96 11.22
CA VAL A 309 -12.91 -10.12 9.75
C VAL A 309 -14.32 -9.71 9.30
N VAL A 310 -14.39 -8.79 8.33
CA VAL A 310 -15.62 -8.20 7.80
C VAL A 310 -15.90 -8.63 6.37
N ASP A 311 -14.86 -8.90 5.59
CA ASP A 311 -14.93 -9.40 4.22
C ASP A 311 -13.65 -10.13 3.84
N VAL A 312 -13.71 -10.97 2.81
CA VAL A 312 -12.59 -11.82 2.39
C VAL A 312 -12.51 -11.83 0.87
N VAL A 313 -11.33 -11.58 0.34
CA VAL A 313 -11.00 -11.71 -1.07
C VAL A 313 -9.93 -12.78 -1.25
N LYS A 314 -10.14 -13.69 -2.20
CA LYS A 314 -9.26 -14.85 -2.43
C LYS A 314 -8.91 -14.98 -3.90
N ALA A 315 -7.71 -15.47 -4.16
CA ALA A 315 -7.34 -15.92 -5.49
C ALA A 315 -8.02 -17.26 -5.79
N GLY A 316 -8.75 -17.30 -6.90
CA GLY A 316 -9.15 -18.48 -7.64
C GLY A 316 -8.40 -18.56 -8.97
N THR A 317 -8.31 -19.75 -9.55
CA THR A 317 -7.72 -19.95 -10.88
C THR A 317 -8.43 -21.09 -11.58
N VAL A 318 -8.40 -21.11 -12.91
CA VAL A 318 -9.00 -22.18 -13.72
C VAL A 318 -7.88 -23.05 -14.29
N ILE A 319 -7.74 -24.27 -13.75
CA ILE A 319 -6.75 -25.25 -14.21
C ILE A 319 -7.47 -26.31 -15.03
N LYS A 320 -7.15 -26.45 -16.32
CA LYS A 320 -7.78 -27.44 -17.22
C LYS A 320 -9.32 -27.42 -17.16
N ASN A 321 -9.92 -26.22 -17.24
CA ASN A 321 -11.37 -25.95 -17.08
C ASN A 321 -11.96 -26.25 -15.69
N MET A 322 -11.13 -26.58 -14.70
CA MET A 322 -11.57 -26.76 -13.31
C MET A 322 -11.18 -25.53 -12.50
N PRO A 323 -12.15 -24.76 -11.98
CA PRO A 323 -11.85 -23.75 -10.99
C PRO A 323 -11.20 -24.41 -9.77
N VAL A 324 -10.22 -23.74 -9.19
CA VAL A 324 -9.66 -23.99 -7.86
C VAL A 324 -9.53 -22.66 -7.11
N PHE A 325 -9.38 -22.68 -5.80
CA PHE A 325 -9.21 -21.47 -4.99
C PHE A 325 -8.28 -21.68 -3.80
N ALA A 326 -7.75 -20.59 -3.27
CA ALA A 326 -6.96 -20.60 -2.04
C ALA A 326 -7.86 -20.83 -0.81
N PRO A 327 -7.73 -21.95 -0.08
CA PRO A 327 -8.58 -22.24 1.07
C PRO A 327 -8.16 -21.48 2.32
N SER A 328 -9.01 -21.49 3.34
CA SER A 328 -8.60 -21.03 4.68
C SER A 328 -7.54 -21.96 5.27
N LYS A 329 -6.58 -21.44 6.05
CA LYS A 329 -5.64 -22.29 6.81
C LYS A 329 -6.37 -23.24 7.77
N ASN A 330 -7.55 -22.85 8.24
CA ASN A 330 -8.38 -23.67 9.14
C ASN A 330 -9.39 -24.56 8.40
N TYR A 331 -9.26 -24.74 7.09
CA TYR A 331 -10.13 -25.59 6.29
C TYR A 331 -10.21 -27.03 6.83
N SER A 332 -9.08 -27.58 7.28
CA SER A 332 -9.01 -28.93 7.89
C SER A 332 -9.74 -29.06 9.23
N LYS A 333 -9.92 -27.96 9.98
CA LYS A 333 -10.73 -27.95 11.21
C LYS A 333 -12.23 -27.92 10.91
N ILE A 334 -12.61 -27.35 9.77
CA ILE A 334 -14.00 -27.26 9.32
C ILE A 334 -14.44 -28.57 8.62
N ASN A 335 -13.49 -29.33 8.06
CA ASN A 335 -13.76 -30.60 7.39
C ASN A 335 -13.16 -31.81 8.14
N LEU A 336 -14.03 -32.59 8.80
CA LEU A 336 -13.69 -33.80 9.58
C LEU A 336 -13.18 -34.99 8.74
N LYS A 337 -13.06 -34.87 7.41
CA LYS A 337 -12.52 -35.92 6.54
C LYS A 337 -11.38 -35.39 5.68
N LYS A 338 -10.18 -35.97 5.89
CA LYS A 338 -8.97 -35.72 5.12
C LYS A 338 -9.20 -36.04 3.64
N GLU A 339 -9.49 -35.02 2.83
CA GLU A 339 -9.43 -35.13 1.38
C GLU A 339 -8.22 -34.38 0.82
N LYS A 340 -7.70 -34.92 -0.28
CA LYS A 340 -6.41 -34.61 -0.89
C LYS A 340 -6.32 -33.13 -1.29
N LEU A 341 -5.49 -32.38 -0.57
CA LEU A 341 -4.94 -31.12 -1.05
C LEU A 341 -4.22 -31.39 -2.38
N PHE A 342 -4.54 -30.65 -3.44
CA PHE A 342 -3.75 -30.66 -4.67
C PHE A 342 -2.33 -30.12 -4.35
N PRO A 343 -1.31 -30.41 -5.18
CA PRO A 343 -0.03 -29.73 -5.03
C PRO A 343 -0.28 -28.21 -5.04
N ASN A 344 0.25 -27.51 -4.04
CA ASN A 344 0.09 -26.08 -3.76
C ASN A 344 -1.15 -25.65 -2.94
N GLU A 345 -1.71 -26.54 -2.12
CA GLU A 345 -2.77 -26.25 -1.12
C GLU A 345 -4.05 -25.62 -1.68
N SER A 346 -4.30 -25.66 -3.00
CA SER A 346 -5.56 -25.17 -3.58
C SER A 346 -6.67 -26.21 -3.50
N ILE A 347 -7.91 -25.76 -3.34
CA ILE A 347 -9.08 -26.63 -3.31
C ILE A 347 -9.82 -26.60 -4.63
N ASN A 348 -10.08 -27.78 -5.18
CA ASN A 348 -10.92 -27.95 -6.34
C ASN A 348 -12.39 -27.79 -5.98
N TRP A 349 -13.12 -26.99 -6.74
CA TRP A 349 -14.56 -26.79 -6.52
C TRP A 349 -15.39 -28.07 -6.70
N SER A 350 -14.81 -29.13 -7.29
CA SER A 350 -15.43 -30.45 -7.47
C SER A 350 -15.93 -31.08 -6.17
N ILE A 351 -15.40 -30.66 -5.01
CA ILE A 351 -15.81 -31.18 -3.70
C ILE A 351 -17.15 -30.61 -3.21
N PHE A 352 -17.64 -29.52 -3.81
CA PHE A 352 -18.89 -28.88 -3.41
C PHE A 352 -20.07 -29.37 -4.24
N SER A 353 -21.28 -28.98 -3.85
CA SER A 353 -22.50 -29.26 -4.61
C SER A 353 -22.40 -28.84 -6.09
N SER A 354 -23.03 -29.63 -6.97
CA SER A 354 -23.04 -29.38 -8.41
C SER A 354 -23.67 -28.04 -8.78
N GLU A 355 -24.61 -27.54 -7.96
CA GLU A 355 -25.20 -26.22 -8.08
C GLU A 355 -24.16 -25.12 -7.85
N LEU A 356 -23.38 -25.20 -6.77
CA LEU A 356 -22.34 -24.22 -6.47
C LEU A 356 -21.25 -24.22 -7.55
N GLN A 357 -20.83 -25.40 -8.02
CA GLN A 357 -19.86 -25.52 -9.11
C GLN A 357 -20.33 -24.78 -10.37
N LYS A 358 -21.57 -25.01 -10.81
CA LYS A 358 -22.16 -24.35 -11.98
C LYS A 358 -22.25 -22.83 -11.77
N LYS A 359 -22.65 -22.39 -10.58
CA LYS A 359 -22.74 -20.97 -10.20
C LYS A 359 -21.38 -20.28 -10.30
N VAL A 360 -20.33 -20.91 -9.76
CA VAL A 360 -18.96 -20.37 -9.76
C VAL A 360 -18.39 -20.35 -11.17
N HIS A 361 -18.48 -21.45 -11.91
CA HIS A 361 -17.96 -21.53 -13.28
C HIS A 361 -18.61 -20.48 -14.20
N LYS A 362 -19.94 -20.31 -14.10
CA LYS A 362 -20.67 -19.26 -14.83
C LYS A 362 -20.23 -17.85 -14.40
N SER A 363 -20.02 -17.64 -13.11
CA SER A 363 -19.62 -16.32 -12.59
C SER A 363 -18.19 -15.96 -12.98
N PHE A 364 -17.25 -16.92 -12.98
CA PHE A 364 -15.89 -16.71 -13.47
C PHE A 364 -15.91 -16.36 -14.96
N LYS A 365 -16.62 -17.14 -15.78
CA LYS A 365 -16.72 -16.87 -17.22
C LYS A 365 -17.38 -15.53 -17.55
N ASN A 366 -18.38 -15.10 -16.78
CA ASN A 366 -19.16 -13.89 -17.10
C ASN A 366 -18.57 -12.63 -16.46
N ASN A 367 -18.14 -12.74 -15.20
CA ASN A 367 -17.76 -11.62 -14.35
C ASN A 367 -16.27 -11.64 -14.00
N GLY A 368 -15.55 -12.74 -14.21
CA GLY A 368 -14.16 -12.91 -13.75
C GLY A 368 -14.01 -13.08 -12.23
N TYR A 369 -15.11 -13.14 -11.48
CA TYR A 369 -15.08 -13.42 -10.06
C TYR A 369 -16.41 -14.03 -9.61
N TRP A 370 -16.40 -14.64 -8.44
CA TRP A 370 -17.60 -15.08 -7.74
C TRP A 370 -17.52 -14.62 -6.29
N LYS A 371 -18.41 -13.70 -5.90
CA LYS A 371 -18.38 -13.09 -4.55
C LYS A 371 -16.96 -12.54 -4.27
N GLY A 372 -16.31 -12.96 -3.19
CA GLY A 372 -14.93 -12.58 -2.87
C GLY A 372 -13.84 -13.39 -3.59
N VAL A 373 -14.16 -14.38 -4.42
CA VAL A 373 -13.15 -15.20 -5.12
C VAL A 373 -12.90 -14.65 -6.51
N LEU A 374 -11.68 -14.14 -6.75
CA LEU A 374 -11.24 -13.54 -8.01
C LEU A 374 -10.60 -14.59 -8.92
N ASP A 375 -10.96 -14.67 -10.18
CA ASP A 375 -10.27 -15.54 -11.14
C ASP A 375 -8.94 -14.89 -11.60
N THR A 376 -7.85 -15.18 -10.89
CA THR A 376 -6.52 -14.63 -11.21
C THR A 376 -5.88 -15.27 -12.44
N SER A 377 -6.52 -16.27 -13.07
CA SER A 377 -6.16 -16.72 -14.42
C SER A 377 -6.79 -15.88 -15.53
N CYS A 378 -7.67 -14.94 -15.14
CA CYS A 378 -8.25 -13.95 -16.03
C CYS A 378 -9.00 -14.58 -17.22
N SER A 379 -9.70 -15.69 -16.99
CA SER A 379 -10.35 -16.48 -18.05
C SER A 379 -11.47 -15.76 -18.79
N ASN A 380 -12.06 -14.72 -18.18
CA ASN A 380 -13.07 -13.85 -18.79
C ASN A 380 -12.48 -12.82 -19.75
N ILE A 381 -11.18 -12.57 -19.71
CA ILE A 381 -10.55 -11.57 -20.58
C ILE A 381 -10.28 -12.21 -21.94
N THR A 382 -11.07 -11.80 -22.93
CA THR A 382 -10.90 -12.14 -24.34
C THR A 382 -10.15 -11.03 -25.08
N SER A 383 -9.31 -11.38 -26.06
CA SER A 383 -8.61 -10.42 -26.91
C SER A 383 -9.60 -9.61 -27.75
N GLU A 384 -9.56 -8.28 -27.66
CA GLU A 384 -10.45 -7.39 -28.43
C GLU A 384 -9.70 -6.54 -29.47
N GLY A 385 -8.41 -6.81 -29.76
CA GLY A 385 -7.63 -6.01 -30.71
C GLY A 385 -6.69 -6.80 -31.62
N LEU A 386 -6.43 -6.26 -32.82
CA LEU A 386 -5.49 -6.85 -33.80
C LEU A 386 -4.08 -7.04 -33.22
N ILE A 387 -3.57 -6.06 -32.45
CA ILE A 387 -2.25 -6.15 -31.81
C ILE A 387 -2.22 -7.23 -30.72
N SER A 388 -3.31 -7.37 -29.97
CA SER A 388 -3.50 -8.42 -28.96
C SER A 388 -3.56 -9.82 -29.59
N LEU A 389 -4.20 -9.94 -30.76
CA LEU A 389 -4.21 -11.16 -31.58
C LEU A 389 -2.82 -11.51 -32.14
N PHE A 390 -2.09 -10.53 -32.67
CA PHE A 390 -0.73 -10.75 -33.22
C PHE A 390 0.27 -11.17 -32.14
N VAL A 391 0.20 -10.59 -30.94
CA VAL A 391 1.08 -10.99 -29.83
C VAL A 391 0.61 -12.28 -29.18
N GLY A 392 -0.70 -12.54 -29.12
CA GLY A 392 -1.26 -13.83 -28.68
C GLY A 392 -0.85 -15.01 -29.58
N LEU A 393 -0.66 -14.77 -30.88
CA LEU A 393 -0.11 -15.77 -31.82
C LEU A 393 1.36 -16.14 -31.55
N ILE A 394 2.13 -15.27 -30.91
CA ILE A 394 3.56 -15.48 -30.62
C ILE A 394 3.77 -15.95 -29.17
N ALA A 395 2.99 -15.42 -28.22
CA ALA A 395 3.15 -15.63 -26.78
C ALA A 395 2.15 -16.65 -26.17
N GLY A 396 1.18 -17.14 -26.94
CA GLY A 396 0.20 -18.15 -26.53
C GLY A 396 -1.06 -17.61 -25.83
N ASP A 397 -0.99 -16.44 -25.19
CA ASP A 397 -2.13 -15.76 -24.55
C ASP A 397 -2.19 -14.27 -24.93
N PRO A 398 -3.39 -13.63 -24.94
CA PRO A 398 -3.54 -12.19 -25.17
C PRO A 398 -2.75 -11.32 -24.17
N ILE A 399 -2.23 -10.17 -24.61
CA ILE A 399 -1.45 -9.25 -23.75
C ILE A 399 -2.25 -8.82 -22.52
N GLU A 400 -3.55 -8.52 -22.69
CA GLU A 400 -4.42 -8.06 -21.61
C GLU A 400 -4.68 -9.15 -20.58
N LYS A 401 -4.75 -10.42 -21.02
CA LYS A 401 -4.90 -11.57 -20.13
C LYS A 401 -3.61 -11.79 -19.32
N SER A 402 -2.46 -11.72 -19.98
CA SER A 402 -1.15 -11.75 -19.32
C SER A 402 -0.99 -10.58 -18.33
N GLY A 403 -1.37 -9.37 -18.73
CA GLY A 403 -1.36 -8.18 -17.88
C GLY A 403 -2.26 -8.31 -16.66
N CYS A 404 -3.47 -8.87 -16.83
CA CYS A 404 -4.37 -9.14 -15.71
C CYS A 404 -3.78 -10.18 -14.75
N TYR A 405 -3.20 -11.25 -15.29
CA TYR A 405 -2.53 -12.28 -14.48
C TYR A 405 -1.40 -11.67 -13.66
N GLU A 406 -0.54 -10.86 -14.29
CA GLU A 406 0.57 -10.14 -13.66
C GLU A 406 0.07 -9.17 -12.57
N PHE A 407 -1.00 -8.41 -12.86
CA PHE A 407 -1.60 -7.50 -11.89
C PHE A 407 -2.04 -8.25 -10.63
N PHE A 408 -2.88 -9.28 -10.75
CA PHE A 408 -3.41 -9.97 -9.57
C PHE A 408 -2.37 -10.85 -8.86
N ASN A 409 -1.57 -11.62 -9.61
CA ASN A 409 -0.66 -12.59 -8.98
C ASN A 409 0.65 -11.94 -8.49
N ASN A 410 1.16 -10.90 -9.16
CA ASN A 410 2.44 -10.29 -8.78
C ASN A 410 2.29 -8.97 -8.02
N LEU A 411 1.26 -8.14 -8.29
CA LEU A 411 1.05 -6.88 -7.55
C LEU A 411 0.14 -7.06 -6.33
N ILE A 412 -0.99 -7.74 -6.48
CA ILE A 412 -2.00 -7.83 -5.42
C ILE A 412 -1.67 -8.94 -4.42
N PHE A 413 -1.61 -10.19 -4.89
CA PHE A 413 -1.38 -11.34 -4.01
C PHE A 413 0.11 -11.63 -3.78
N LYS A 414 1.01 -11.23 -4.69
CA LYS A 414 2.43 -11.64 -4.75
C LYS A 414 2.60 -13.17 -4.83
N ALA A 415 3.54 -13.65 -5.65
CA ALA A 415 3.77 -15.09 -5.80
C ALA A 415 4.18 -15.76 -4.47
N GLY A 416 3.32 -16.66 -3.96
CA GLY A 416 3.49 -17.43 -2.71
C GLY A 416 2.14 -17.94 -2.21
N GLU A 417 2.10 -19.14 -1.62
CA GLU A 417 0.83 -19.84 -1.29
C GLU A 417 0.05 -19.14 -0.17
N GLU A 418 0.74 -18.66 0.87
CA GLU A 418 0.11 -17.99 2.01
C GLU A 418 -0.49 -16.62 1.68
N ASN A 419 -0.03 -15.97 0.61
CA ASN A 419 -0.37 -14.59 0.29
C ASN A 419 -1.59 -14.44 -0.63
N LYS A 420 -2.29 -15.54 -0.98
CA LYS A 420 -3.42 -15.55 -1.93
C LYS A 420 -4.77 -15.15 -1.35
N ARG A 421 -4.79 -14.59 -0.13
CA ARG A 421 -6.02 -14.24 0.60
C ARG A 421 -5.86 -12.92 1.33
N LEU A 422 -6.78 -12.00 1.05
CA LEU A 422 -6.87 -10.68 1.66
C LEU A 422 -8.14 -10.60 2.50
N CYS A 423 -8.00 -10.05 3.70
CA CYS A 423 -9.07 -9.91 4.67
C CYS A 423 -9.30 -8.43 4.95
N LEU A 424 -10.57 -8.01 4.90
CA LEU A 424 -10.98 -6.70 5.40
C LEU A 424 -11.22 -6.84 6.89
N PHE A 425 -10.35 -6.19 7.65
CA PHE A 425 -10.38 -6.17 9.09
C PHE A 425 -11.09 -4.93 9.61
N GLU A 426 -11.75 -5.07 10.76
CA GLU A 426 -12.34 -3.99 11.53
C GLU A 426 -11.80 -4.04 12.95
N ILE A 427 -11.18 -2.95 13.39
CA ILE A 427 -10.67 -2.79 14.75
C ILE A 427 -11.80 -2.15 15.59
N PRO A 428 -12.34 -2.83 16.60
CA PRO A 428 -13.41 -2.26 17.42
C PRO A 428 -12.95 -0.99 18.15
N SER A 429 -13.86 -0.03 18.31
CA SER A 429 -13.68 1.14 19.20
C SER A 429 -12.57 2.14 18.84
N ILE A 430 -12.08 2.15 17.59
CA ILE A 430 -11.12 3.14 17.11
C ILE A 430 -11.73 4.06 16.03
N ASN A 431 -11.23 5.29 15.90
CA ASN A 431 -11.68 6.26 14.89
C ASN A 431 -10.63 6.57 13.82
N SER A 432 -9.36 6.31 14.13
CA SER A 432 -8.25 6.42 13.20
C SER A 432 -7.09 5.53 13.62
N TYR A 433 -6.20 5.28 12.67
CA TYR A 433 -4.96 4.53 12.87
C TYR A 433 -3.88 5.06 11.91
N ILE A 434 -2.63 4.75 12.24
CA ILE A 434 -1.49 4.85 11.33
C ILE A 434 -1.30 3.48 10.70
N GLN A 435 -1.06 3.45 9.39
CA GLN A 435 -0.74 2.22 8.69
C GLN A 435 0.57 2.37 7.94
N GLU A 436 1.47 1.41 8.17
CA GLU A 436 2.58 1.12 7.27
C GLU A 436 2.05 0.44 6.02
N SER A 437 2.41 0.99 4.87
CA SER A 437 2.07 0.43 3.57
C SER A 437 3.30 0.42 2.68
N GLN A 438 3.39 -0.62 1.86
CA GLN A 438 4.43 -0.76 0.85
C GLN A 438 3.83 -0.44 -0.53
N LEU A 439 4.16 0.72 -1.09
CA LEU A 439 3.69 1.15 -2.41
C LEU A 439 4.50 0.46 -3.51
N LEU A 440 3.81 -0.16 -4.47
CA LEU A 440 4.41 -0.95 -5.57
C LEU A 440 5.34 -2.08 -5.11
N GLY A 441 5.26 -2.49 -3.84
CA GLY A 441 6.19 -3.45 -3.26
C GLY A 441 7.61 -2.91 -3.09
N ILE A 442 7.80 -1.59 -3.18
CA ILE A 442 9.10 -0.93 -3.09
C ILE A 442 9.11 0.08 -1.95
N PHE A 443 8.33 1.14 -2.05
CA PHE A 443 8.42 2.28 -1.14
C PHE A 443 7.62 2.05 0.14
N ASN A 444 8.27 2.19 1.29
CA ASN A 444 7.59 2.11 2.59
C ASN A 444 7.08 3.50 2.98
N MET A 445 5.83 3.57 3.45
CA MET A 445 5.26 4.82 3.95
C MET A 445 4.33 4.56 5.13
N SER A 446 4.32 5.47 6.09
CA SER A 446 3.34 5.52 7.18
C SER A 446 2.32 6.63 6.90
N SER A 447 1.03 6.33 7.02
CA SER A 447 -0.01 7.34 6.77
C SER A 447 -1.20 7.21 7.71
N TRP A 448 -1.79 8.35 8.08
CA TRP A 448 -3.03 8.38 8.86
C TRP A 448 -4.21 7.95 8.02
N LYS A 449 -5.01 7.08 8.60
CA LYS A 449 -6.23 6.55 8.03
C LYS A 449 -7.39 6.88 8.95
N LYS A 450 -8.42 7.52 8.38
CA LYS A 450 -9.70 7.73 9.06
C LYS A 450 -10.54 6.47 9.02
N GLY A 451 -11.24 6.16 10.12
CA GLY A 451 -12.10 5.00 10.27
C GLY A 451 -11.40 3.83 10.96
N ASN A 452 -12.09 2.70 11.00
CA ASN A 452 -11.69 1.55 11.80
C ASN A 452 -11.43 0.28 10.98
N LYS A 453 -11.44 0.38 9.64
CA LYS A 453 -11.26 -0.74 8.72
C LYS A 453 -9.97 -0.64 7.95
N PHE A 454 -9.38 -1.78 7.63
CA PHE A 454 -8.20 -1.88 6.77
C PHE A 454 -8.16 -3.24 6.08
N TRP A 455 -7.52 -3.31 4.92
CA TRP A 455 -7.23 -4.57 4.25
C TRP A 455 -5.83 -5.03 4.63
N GLY A 456 -5.67 -6.32 4.91
CA GLY A 456 -4.39 -6.99 5.16
C GLY A 456 -4.43 -8.43 4.65
N LYS A 457 -3.28 -9.12 4.64
CA LYS A 457 -3.28 -10.54 4.27
C LYS A 457 -3.89 -11.34 5.40
N CYS A 458 -4.71 -12.34 5.07
CA CYS A 458 -5.32 -13.19 6.10
C CYS A 458 -4.24 -14.00 6.85
N ALA A 459 -3.16 -14.40 6.18
CA ALA A 459 -2.06 -15.17 6.77
C ALA A 459 -1.32 -14.41 7.87
N ASP A 460 -1.19 -13.08 7.76
CA ASP A 460 -0.59 -12.19 8.76
C ASP A 460 -1.40 -12.14 10.07
N PHE A 461 -2.52 -12.87 10.14
CA PHE A 461 -3.37 -13.00 11.33
C PHE A 461 -3.67 -14.48 11.67
N GLY A 462 -2.94 -15.42 11.07
CA GLY A 462 -3.11 -16.86 11.32
C GLY A 462 -4.39 -17.47 10.72
N LEU A 463 -5.01 -16.80 9.74
CA LEU A 463 -6.27 -17.21 9.10
C LEU A 463 -6.07 -18.02 7.83
#